data_AF-A0A8C1MR86-F1
#
_entry.id   AF-A0A8C1MR86-F1
#
_cell.length_a   1.000
_cell.length_b   1.000
_cell.length_c   1.000
_cell.angle_alpha   90.00
_cell.angle_beta   90.00
_cell.angle_gamma   90.00
#
_symmetry.space_group_name_H-M   'P 1'
#
loop_
_entity.id
_entity.type
_entity.pdbx_description
1 polymer ?
#
loop_
_entity_poly.entity_id
_entity_poly.type
_entity_poly.pdbx_seq_one_letter_code
_entity_poly.pdbx_strand_id
1 'polypeptide(L)'
;FESRLFLQFTSKQLERLAKKAEKDSKSEQAKVKKALQQKNVECARVYAENAIRKKNEGLNWLRMASRVDAVASKVQTAVTMKGVTKSMTQVTKALDKALSSMDLQKVSAVMDKFESQVQNLDVHTSVMEDSMSSATTLTTPQEQVDDLILQIAEESGLEVEDQLSQLPAGATSLGETSVRSQDKEDQLSRRYVSRGTTPSVSCL
;
A
#
# COMPACT_ATOMS: atom_id res chain seq x y z
N PHE A 1 26.27 3.55 7.86
CA PHE A 1 25.86 4.74 7.08
C PHE A 1 25.68 4.39 5.60
N GLU A 2 26.65 3.76 4.94
CA GLU A 2 26.53 3.32 3.53
C GLU A 2 25.32 2.42 3.26
N SER A 3 25.08 1.40 4.10
CA SER A 3 23.98 0.45 3.88
C SER A 3 22.59 1.10 3.94
N ARG A 4 22.41 2.17 4.73
CA ARG A 4 21.15 2.93 4.79
C ARG A 4 20.94 3.77 3.54
N LEU A 5 21.97 4.51 3.13
CA LEU A 5 21.92 5.35 1.92
C LEU A 5 21.65 4.49 0.69
N PHE A 6 22.27 3.31 0.63
CA PHE A 6 22.01 2.32 -0.40
C PHE A 6 20.54 1.88 -0.42
N LEU A 7 19.96 1.46 0.72
CA LEU A 7 18.56 1.03 0.78
C LEU A 7 17.57 2.15 0.42
N GLN A 8 17.81 3.37 0.89
CA GLN A 8 17.01 4.55 0.54
C GLN A 8 17.08 4.88 -0.95
N PHE A 9 18.27 4.76 -1.54
CA PHE A 9 18.46 4.94 -2.97
C PHE A 9 17.76 3.84 -3.78
N THR A 10 17.86 2.58 -3.34
CA THR A 10 17.13 1.45 -3.94
C THR A 10 15.62 1.66 -3.86
N SER A 11 15.07 2.11 -2.72
CA SER A 11 13.65 2.43 -2.58
C SER A 11 13.20 3.46 -3.63
N LYS A 12 13.91 4.59 -3.74
CA LYS A 12 13.62 5.63 -4.75
C LYS A 12 13.77 5.13 -6.19
N GLN A 13 14.71 4.23 -6.47
CA GLN A 13 14.80 3.60 -7.78
C GLN A 13 13.58 2.72 -8.08
N LEU A 14 13.10 1.94 -7.11
CA LEU A 14 11.91 1.11 -7.25
C LEU A 14 10.66 1.98 -7.48
N GLU A 15 10.54 3.11 -6.80
CA GLU A 15 9.45 4.09 -7.05
C GLU A 15 9.50 4.66 -8.47
N ARG A 16 10.69 4.95 -9.01
CA ARG A 16 10.84 5.41 -10.40
C ARG A 16 10.44 4.32 -11.39
N LEU A 17 10.78 3.07 -11.13
CA LEU A 17 10.35 1.93 -11.94
C LEU A 17 8.82 1.73 -11.86
N ALA A 18 8.22 1.90 -10.68
CA ALA A 18 6.77 1.87 -10.51
C ALA A 18 6.08 2.96 -11.36
N LYS A 19 6.56 4.22 -11.29
CA LYS A 19 6.05 5.33 -12.12
C LYS A 19 6.21 5.08 -13.61
N LYS A 20 7.32 4.46 -14.02
CA LYS A 20 7.54 4.06 -15.42
C LYS A 20 6.53 2.99 -15.86
N ALA A 21 6.31 1.96 -15.05
CA ALA A 21 5.33 0.92 -15.33
C ALA A 21 3.89 1.46 -15.41
N GLU A 22 3.52 2.43 -14.56
CA GLU A 22 2.23 3.13 -14.67
C GLU A 22 2.11 3.93 -15.98
N LYS A 23 3.17 4.62 -16.40
CA LYS A 23 3.18 5.35 -17.67
C LYS A 23 3.01 4.39 -18.86
N ASP A 24 3.71 3.26 -18.83
CA ASP A 24 3.61 2.23 -19.86
C ASP A 24 2.19 1.64 -19.88
N SER A 25 1.59 1.38 -18.71
CA SER A 25 0.20 0.93 -18.59
C SER A 25 -0.80 1.91 -19.23
N LYS A 26 -0.67 3.21 -18.95
CA LYS A 26 -1.48 4.26 -19.60
C LYS A 26 -1.28 4.31 -21.12
N SER A 27 -0.05 4.08 -21.58
CA SER A 27 0.22 4.02 -23.01
C SER A 27 -0.45 2.83 -23.68
N GLU A 28 -0.50 1.67 -23.04
CA GLU A 28 -1.24 0.49 -23.54
C GLU A 28 -2.74 0.72 -23.51
N GLN A 29 -3.30 1.37 -22.47
CA GLN A 29 -4.71 1.77 -22.45
C GLN A 29 -5.09 2.69 -23.64
N ALA A 30 -4.21 3.62 -24.02
CA ALA A 30 -4.43 4.45 -25.20
C ALA A 30 -4.42 3.63 -26.50
N LYS A 31 -3.66 2.53 -26.58
CA LYS A 31 -3.70 1.60 -27.71
C LYS A 31 -4.97 0.76 -27.72
N VAL A 32 -5.50 0.36 -26.55
CA VAL A 32 -6.83 -0.27 -26.43
C VAL A 32 -7.89 0.63 -27.04
N LYS A 33 -7.91 1.93 -26.67
CA LYS A 33 -8.87 2.91 -27.24
C LYS A 33 -8.78 2.98 -28.78
N LYS A 34 -7.57 2.99 -29.33
CA LYS A 34 -7.36 2.98 -30.80
C LYS A 34 -7.80 1.65 -31.46
N ALA A 35 -7.54 0.51 -30.81
CA ALA A 35 -7.93 -0.81 -31.33
C ALA A 35 -9.46 -1.00 -31.33
N LEU A 36 -10.14 -0.45 -30.33
CA LEU A 36 -11.61 -0.43 -30.26
C LEU A 36 -12.22 0.42 -31.39
N GLN A 37 -11.64 1.58 -31.70
CA GLN A 37 -12.07 2.41 -32.85
C GLN A 37 -11.90 1.68 -34.20
N GLN A 38 -10.89 0.82 -34.31
CA GLN A 38 -10.63 -0.01 -35.49
C GLN A 38 -11.49 -1.29 -35.53
N LYS A 39 -12.42 -1.47 -34.58
CA LYS A 39 -13.28 -2.66 -34.40
C LYS A 39 -12.50 -3.98 -34.27
N ASN A 40 -11.23 -3.94 -33.86
CA ASN A 40 -10.42 -5.13 -33.67
C ASN A 40 -10.42 -5.56 -32.20
N VAL A 41 -11.42 -6.36 -31.84
CA VAL A 41 -11.68 -6.80 -30.45
C VAL A 41 -10.55 -7.71 -29.93
N GLU A 42 -9.99 -8.58 -30.78
CA GLU A 42 -8.90 -9.47 -30.39
C GLU A 42 -7.62 -8.70 -30.07
N CYS A 43 -7.24 -7.70 -30.87
CA CYS A 43 -6.11 -6.84 -30.55
C CYS A 43 -6.37 -5.97 -29.31
N ALA A 44 -7.60 -5.48 -29.12
CA ALA A 44 -7.98 -4.71 -27.93
C ALA A 44 -7.82 -5.54 -26.64
N ARG A 45 -8.22 -6.82 -26.66
CA ARG A 45 -8.04 -7.75 -25.53
C ARG A 45 -6.56 -7.94 -25.17
N VAL A 46 -5.69 -8.15 -26.17
CA VAL A 46 -4.23 -8.32 -25.95
C VAL A 46 -3.60 -7.04 -25.37
N TYR A 47 -4.01 -5.85 -25.84
CA TYR A 47 -3.52 -4.59 -25.26
C TYR A 47 -4.05 -4.34 -23.85
N ALA A 48 -5.29 -4.75 -23.56
CA ALA A 48 -5.89 -4.63 -22.23
C ALA A 48 -5.20 -5.55 -21.21
N GLU A 49 -4.93 -6.80 -21.58
CA GLU A 49 -4.16 -7.74 -20.75
C GLU A 49 -2.76 -7.19 -20.44
N ASN A 50 -2.08 -6.65 -21.45
CA ASN A 50 -0.77 -6.01 -21.27
C ASN A 50 -0.83 -4.77 -20.37
N ALA A 51 -1.88 -3.95 -20.48
CA ALA A 51 -2.08 -2.80 -19.62
C ALA A 51 -2.24 -3.21 -18.14
N ILE A 52 -2.99 -4.28 -17.87
CA ILE A 52 -3.21 -4.83 -16.53
C ILE A 52 -1.94 -5.45 -15.98
N ARG A 53 -1.23 -6.22 -16.80
CA ARG A 53 0.08 -6.78 -16.44
C ARG A 53 1.05 -5.68 -16.01
N LYS A 54 1.14 -4.59 -16.78
CA LYS A 54 1.97 -3.42 -16.44
C LYS A 54 1.53 -2.67 -15.20
N LYS A 55 0.21 -2.55 -14.97
CA LYS A 55 -0.35 -1.98 -13.75
C LYS A 55 0.04 -2.80 -12.52
N ASN A 56 -0.05 -4.14 -12.61
CA ASN A 56 0.34 -5.05 -11.54
C ASN A 56 1.85 -5.07 -11.29
N GLU A 57 2.68 -5.01 -12.35
CA GLU A 57 4.11 -4.80 -12.21
C GLU A 57 4.40 -3.52 -11.42
N GLY A 58 3.73 -2.40 -11.76
CA GLY A 58 3.86 -1.12 -11.04
C GLY A 58 3.50 -1.21 -9.56
N LEU A 59 2.38 -1.87 -9.23
CA LEU A 59 1.96 -2.10 -7.85
C LEU A 59 2.96 -2.98 -7.08
N ASN A 60 3.55 -3.99 -7.72
CA ASN A 60 4.56 -4.83 -7.10
C ASN A 60 5.86 -4.04 -6.83
N TRP A 61 6.29 -3.19 -7.77
CA TRP A 61 7.44 -2.28 -7.56
C TRP A 61 7.20 -1.32 -6.39
N LEU A 62 6.01 -0.72 -6.32
CA LEU A 62 5.65 0.19 -5.22
C LEU A 62 5.66 -0.54 -3.86
N ARG A 63 5.09 -1.75 -3.81
CA ARG A 63 5.10 -2.57 -2.59
C ARG A 63 6.52 -2.95 -2.17
N MET A 64 7.38 -3.32 -3.11
CA MET A 64 8.79 -3.58 -2.82
C MET A 64 9.50 -2.33 -2.33
N ALA A 65 9.23 -1.16 -2.91
CA ALA A 65 9.77 0.12 -2.44
C ALA A 65 9.37 0.39 -0.99
N SER A 66 8.08 0.26 -0.64
CA SER A 66 7.61 0.42 0.74
C SER A 66 8.24 -0.57 1.72
N ARG A 67 8.44 -1.83 1.30
CA ARG A 67 9.14 -2.83 2.13
C ARG A 67 10.60 -2.47 2.35
N VAL A 68 11.29 -2.03 1.30
CA VAL A 68 12.70 -1.61 1.39
C VAL A 68 12.84 -0.35 2.27
N ASP A 69 11.91 0.59 2.15
CA ASP A 69 11.90 1.79 3.00
C ASP A 69 11.63 1.44 4.48
N ALA A 70 10.68 0.53 4.75
CA ALA A 70 10.46 0.02 6.11
C ALA A 70 11.70 -0.67 6.70
N VAL A 71 12.42 -1.44 5.89
CA VAL A 71 13.70 -2.04 6.30
C VAL A 71 14.77 -0.96 6.52
N ALA A 72 14.84 0.06 5.67
CA ALA A 72 15.75 1.19 5.84
C ALA A 72 15.48 1.96 7.13
N SER A 73 14.21 2.15 7.50
CA SER A 73 13.79 2.76 8.76
C SER A 73 14.18 1.91 9.96
N LYS A 74 13.98 0.59 9.93
CA LYS A 74 14.46 -0.33 10.99
C LYS A 74 15.97 -0.29 11.14
N VAL A 75 16.71 -0.28 10.03
CA VAL A 75 18.17 -0.15 10.04
C VAL A 75 18.59 1.20 10.62
N GLN A 76 17.86 2.28 10.31
CA GLN A 76 18.14 3.60 10.88
C GLN A 76 17.92 3.61 12.39
N THR A 77 16.82 3.05 12.90
CA THR A 77 16.59 2.93 14.35
C THR A 77 17.70 2.12 15.00
N ALA A 78 18.10 0.98 14.42
CA ALA A 78 19.18 0.16 14.95
C ALA A 78 20.52 0.90 15.00
N VAL A 79 20.85 1.70 13.98
CA VAL A 79 22.06 2.53 13.95
C VAL A 79 22.00 3.66 14.98
N THR A 80 20.87 4.36 15.10
CA THR A 80 20.65 5.40 16.11
C THR A 80 20.76 4.81 17.52
N MET A 81 20.07 3.70 17.80
CA MET A 81 20.10 3.02 19.09
C MET A 81 21.52 2.57 19.45
N LYS A 82 22.28 2.02 18.48
CA LYS A 82 23.70 1.68 18.69
C LYS A 82 24.54 2.93 19.02
N GLY A 83 24.23 4.08 18.44
CA GLY A 83 24.83 5.37 18.78
C GLY A 83 24.51 5.79 20.21
N VAL A 84 23.23 5.73 20.61
CA VAL A 84 22.77 6.04 21.97
C VAL A 84 23.41 5.11 23.00
N THR A 85 23.46 3.80 22.76
CA THR A 85 24.14 2.84 23.65
C THR A 85 25.63 3.18 23.82
N LYS A 86 26.31 3.59 22.74
CA LYS A 86 27.72 4.01 22.81
C LYS A 86 27.88 5.28 23.64
N SER A 87 27.02 6.28 23.47
CA SER A 87 26.99 7.49 24.29
C SER A 87 26.71 7.19 25.76
N MET A 88 25.73 6.31 26.04
CA MET A 88 25.39 5.89 27.39
C MET A 88 26.58 5.18 28.06
N THR A 89 27.30 4.33 27.33
CA THR A 89 28.53 3.68 27.80
C THR A 89 29.64 4.68 28.13
N GLN A 90 29.72 5.79 27.40
CA GLN A 90 30.68 6.86 27.70
C GLN A 90 30.27 7.66 28.94
N VAL A 91 28.98 7.96 29.09
CA VAL A 91 28.42 8.67 30.26
C VAL A 91 28.63 7.83 31.53
N THR A 92 28.35 6.53 31.50
CA THR A 92 28.55 5.65 32.66
C THR A 92 30.03 5.51 33.04
N LYS A 93 30.94 5.43 32.06
CA LYS A 93 32.39 5.48 32.32
C LYS A 93 32.84 6.82 32.90
N ALA A 94 32.28 7.94 32.43
CA ALA A 94 32.57 9.26 32.96
C ALA A 94 32.06 9.40 34.41
N LEU A 95 30.90 8.83 34.71
CA LEU A 95 30.34 8.77 36.07
C LEU A 95 31.24 7.98 37.01
N ASP A 96 31.67 6.78 36.61
CA ASP A 96 32.55 5.91 37.40
C ASP A 96 33.89 6.60 37.74
N LYS A 97 34.46 7.31 36.76
CA LYS A 97 35.66 8.12 36.96
C LYS A 97 35.44 9.33 37.87
N ALA A 98 34.29 10.01 37.74
CA ALA A 98 33.94 11.15 38.59
C ALA A 98 33.72 10.73 40.05
N LEU A 99 33.00 9.62 40.26
CA LEU A 99 32.77 8.99 41.58
C LEU A 99 34.09 8.56 42.23
N SER A 100 35.01 7.97 41.46
CA SER A 100 36.35 7.60 41.92
C SER A 100 37.20 8.82 42.34
N SER A 101 36.95 9.99 41.76
CA SER A 101 37.64 11.24 42.10
C SER A 101 36.95 12.08 43.20
N MET A 102 35.80 11.64 43.74
CA MET A 102 34.95 12.38 44.69
C MET A 102 34.57 13.82 44.23
N ASP A 103 34.59 14.09 42.93
CA ASP A 103 34.30 15.41 42.37
C ASP A 103 32.80 15.58 42.13
N LEU A 104 32.11 16.16 43.13
CA LEU A 104 30.66 16.38 43.12
C LEU A 104 30.19 17.26 41.95
N GLN A 105 31.00 18.20 41.47
CA GLN A 105 30.63 19.05 40.34
C GLN A 105 30.65 18.27 39.03
N LYS A 106 31.63 17.38 38.84
CA LYS A 106 31.67 16.48 37.68
C LYS A 106 30.55 15.44 37.70
N VAL A 107 30.16 14.95 38.88
CA VAL A 107 29.02 14.04 39.01
C VAL A 107 27.71 14.72 38.57
N SER A 108 27.47 15.96 38.98
CA SER A 108 26.29 16.73 38.54
C SER A 108 26.24 16.88 37.02
N ALA A 109 27.34 17.30 36.40
CA ALA A 109 27.40 17.49 34.94
C ALA A 109 27.22 16.17 34.15
N VAL A 110 27.65 15.04 34.70
CA VAL A 110 27.43 13.73 34.08
C VAL A 110 25.98 13.27 34.22
N MET A 111 25.30 13.61 35.33
CA MET A 111 23.87 13.32 35.51
C MET A 111 22.98 14.15 34.59
N ASP A 112 23.26 15.44 34.40
CA ASP A 112 22.54 16.27 33.42
C ASP A 112 22.66 15.68 32.00
N LYS A 113 23.84 15.14 31.68
CA LYS A 113 24.09 14.48 30.40
C LYS A 113 23.38 13.13 30.30
N PHE A 114 23.24 12.39 31.39
CA PHE A 114 22.47 11.15 31.45
C PHE A 114 20.97 11.41 31.18
N GLU A 115 20.39 12.41 31.84
CA GLU A 115 18.99 12.80 31.65
C GLU A 115 18.69 13.19 30.20
N SER A 116 19.57 13.99 29.58
CA SER A 116 19.48 14.34 28.16
C SER A 116 19.55 13.12 27.23
N GLN A 117 20.42 12.13 27.50
CA GLN A 117 20.52 10.92 26.68
C GLN A 117 19.28 10.01 26.83
N VAL A 118 18.66 9.97 28.01
CA VAL A 118 17.43 9.20 28.27
C VAL A 118 16.22 9.85 27.58
N GLN A 119 16.06 11.17 27.65
CA GLN A 119 14.98 11.89 26.95
C GLN A 119 15.05 11.69 25.43
N ASN A 120 16.25 11.73 24.84
CA ASN A 120 16.43 11.49 23.41
C ASN A 120 16.04 10.06 22.99
N LEU A 121 16.15 9.07 23.87
CA LEU A 121 15.78 7.68 23.60
C LEU A 121 14.25 7.50 23.58
N ASP A 122 13.53 8.21 24.45
CA ASP A 122 12.07 8.15 24.53
C ASP A 122 11.40 8.77 23.29
N VAL A 123 11.88 9.95 22.87
CA VAL A 123 11.42 10.62 21.64
C VAL A 123 11.61 9.74 20.39
N HIS A 124 12.71 8.99 20.32
CA HIS A 124 12.97 8.11 19.18
C HIS A 124 12.09 6.86 19.13
N THR A 125 11.58 6.39 20.27
CA THR A 125 10.73 5.20 20.34
C THR A 125 9.31 5.51 19.89
N SER A 126 8.77 6.66 20.29
CA SER A 126 7.42 7.11 19.92
C SER A 126 7.22 7.28 18.40
N VAL A 127 8.22 7.78 17.66
CA VAL A 127 8.10 8.02 16.21
C VAL A 127 8.09 6.73 15.37
N MET A 128 8.50 5.59 15.93
CA MET A 128 8.62 4.33 15.18
C MET A 128 7.29 3.55 15.06
N GLU A 129 6.36 3.73 15.99
CA GLU A 129 5.13 2.92 16.09
C GLU A 129 4.09 3.29 15.02
N ASP A 130 4.01 4.56 14.64
CA ASP A 130 2.99 5.09 13.70
C ASP A 130 3.14 4.63 12.24
N SER A 131 4.29 4.07 11.85
CA SER A 131 4.62 3.82 10.43
C SER A 131 4.40 2.37 9.95
N MET A 132 3.98 1.42 10.80
CA MET A 132 4.01 -0.02 10.48
C MET A 132 2.69 -0.65 9.96
N SER A 133 1.61 0.12 9.83
CA SER A 133 0.29 -0.43 9.44
C SER A 133 0.00 -0.28 7.95
N SER A 134 0.45 -1.22 7.09
CA SER A 134 -0.14 -1.47 5.75
C SER A 134 0.47 -2.70 5.05
N ALA A 135 -0.28 -3.79 4.93
CA ALA A 135 0.04 -4.93 4.06
C ALA A 135 -1.25 -5.45 3.38
N THR A 136 -1.41 -5.32 2.07
CA THR A 136 -1.05 -6.25 0.96
C THR A 136 -2.10 -7.33 0.65
N THR A 137 -2.91 -7.10 -0.39
CA THR A 137 -3.54 -8.15 -1.20
C THR A 137 -3.64 -7.66 -2.64
N LEU A 138 -3.23 -8.46 -3.63
CA LEU A 138 -3.94 -8.62 -4.91
C LEU A 138 -3.15 -9.58 -5.81
N THR A 139 -3.66 -10.80 -5.86
CA THR A 139 -3.50 -11.75 -6.96
C THR A 139 -4.57 -11.36 -8.00
N THR A 140 -4.18 -11.23 -9.27
CA THR A 140 -5.03 -10.70 -10.34
C THR A 140 -6.10 -11.71 -10.78
N PRO A 141 -7.41 -11.44 -10.62
CA PRO A 141 -8.49 -12.23 -11.22
C PRO A 141 -8.81 -11.76 -12.64
N GLN A 142 -9.27 -12.69 -13.47
CA GLN A 142 -9.62 -12.48 -14.88
C GLN A 142 -10.82 -11.53 -15.07
N GLU A 143 -11.71 -11.43 -14.07
CA GLU A 143 -12.81 -10.47 -13.99
C GLU A 143 -12.34 -9.01 -14.13
N GLN A 144 -11.16 -8.67 -13.60
CA GLN A 144 -10.63 -7.30 -13.67
C GLN A 144 -10.22 -6.88 -15.09
N VAL A 145 -10.09 -7.82 -16.02
CA VAL A 145 -9.77 -7.55 -17.42
C VAL A 145 -11.01 -7.09 -18.17
N ASP A 146 -12.12 -7.80 -17.99
CA ASP A 146 -13.38 -7.50 -18.66
C ASP A 146 -13.98 -6.18 -18.13
N ASP A 147 -13.89 -5.94 -16.81
CA ASP A 147 -14.29 -4.66 -16.18
C ASP A 147 -13.51 -3.46 -16.74
N LEU A 148 -12.20 -3.61 -16.96
CA LEU A 148 -11.37 -2.53 -17.51
C LEU A 148 -11.76 -2.20 -18.96
N ILE A 149 -12.09 -3.21 -19.76
CA ILE A 149 -12.53 -3.01 -21.16
C ILE A 149 -13.86 -2.26 -21.20
N LEU A 150 -14.82 -2.63 -20.33
CA LEU A 150 -16.11 -1.94 -20.19
C LEU A 150 -15.92 -0.48 -19.76
N GLN A 151 -15.11 -0.23 -18.72
CA GLN A 151 -14.84 1.12 -18.23
C GLN A 151 -14.18 2.00 -19.31
N ILE A 152 -13.23 1.46 -20.09
CA ILE A 152 -12.55 2.20 -21.17
C ILE A 152 -13.49 2.47 -22.34
N ALA A 153 -14.43 1.57 -22.63
CA ALA A 153 -15.43 1.74 -23.67
C ALA A 153 -16.44 2.86 -23.31
N GLU A 154 -16.94 2.84 -22.07
CA GLU A 154 -17.82 3.88 -21.51
C GLU A 154 -17.13 5.26 -21.50
N GLU A 155 -15.88 5.34 -21.03
CA GLU A 155 -15.10 6.59 -21.01
C GLU A 155 -14.81 7.17 -22.40
N SER A 156 -14.80 6.33 -23.44
CA SER A 156 -14.46 6.75 -24.80
C SER A 156 -15.68 7.21 -25.60
N GLY A 157 -16.90 7.12 -25.04
CA GLY A 157 -18.13 7.45 -25.74
C GLY A 157 -18.36 6.61 -27.00
N LEU A 158 -17.66 5.48 -27.11
CA LEU A 158 -17.94 4.48 -28.13
C LEU A 158 -19.16 3.73 -27.63
N GLU A 159 -20.34 4.16 -28.05
CA GLU A 159 -21.57 3.38 -27.90
C GLU A 159 -21.31 1.96 -28.43
N VAL A 160 -21.02 1.03 -27.51
CA VAL A 160 -21.01 -0.41 -27.76
C VAL A 160 -22.45 -0.92 -27.95
N GLU A 161 -23.43 -0.01 -27.97
CA GLU A 161 -24.86 -0.27 -28.09
C GLU A 161 -25.22 -0.88 -29.47
N ASP A 162 -24.47 -0.56 -30.52
CA ASP A 162 -24.84 -0.95 -31.88
C ASP A 162 -24.07 -2.19 -32.43
N GLN A 163 -23.07 -2.71 -31.70
CA GLN A 163 -22.22 -3.82 -32.17
C GLN A 163 -22.22 -5.06 -31.28
N LEU A 164 -22.59 -4.96 -29.99
CA LEU A 164 -22.91 -6.17 -29.21
C LEU A 164 -24.23 -6.81 -29.70
N SER A 165 -25.10 -6.01 -30.30
CA SER A 165 -26.40 -6.39 -30.88
C SER A 165 -26.30 -7.14 -32.22
N GLN A 166 -25.11 -7.19 -32.85
CA GLN A 166 -24.88 -7.85 -34.14
C GLN A 166 -24.15 -9.20 -34.04
N LEU A 167 -23.86 -9.68 -32.83
CA LEU A 167 -23.48 -11.08 -32.62
C LEU A 167 -24.73 -11.96 -32.78
N PRO A 168 -24.64 -13.11 -33.48
CA PRO A 168 -25.81 -13.93 -33.80
C PRO A 168 -26.56 -14.33 -32.53
N ALA A 169 -27.88 -14.14 -32.58
CA ALA A 169 -28.83 -14.43 -31.52
C ALA A 169 -28.63 -15.84 -30.95
N GLY A 170 -28.09 -15.92 -29.74
CA GLY A 170 -27.81 -17.20 -29.10
C GLY A 170 -27.50 -17.12 -27.60
N ALA A 171 -28.06 -16.13 -26.87
CA ALA A 171 -28.33 -16.17 -25.43
C ALA A 171 -28.76 -14.78 -24.92
N THR A 172 -29.85 -14.24 -25.46
CA THR A 172 -30.58 -13.12 -24.85
C THR A 172 -31.38 -13.64 -23.66
N SER A 173 -30.84 -13.49 -22.44
CA SER A 173 -31.66 -13.34 -21.23
C SER A 173 -30.94 -12.56 -20.11
N LEU A 174 -30.34 -11.41 -20.42
CA LEU A 174 -29.76 -10.54 -19.38
C LEU A 174 -30.08 -9.05 -19.59
N GLY A 175 -31.26 -8.77 -20.14
CA GLY A 175 -31.91 -7.46 -19.99
C GLY A 175 -32.61 -7.35 -18.64
N GLU A 176 -31.90 -7.53 -17.52
CA GLU A 176 -32.42 -7.25 -16.17
C GLU A 176 -31.27 -7.18 -15.14
N THR A 177 -30.43 -6.15 -15.20
CA THR A 177 -29.35 -5.95 -14.20
C THR A 177 -29.38 -4.60 -13.50
N SER A 178 -30.28 -3.68 -13.87
CA SER A 178 -30.46 -2.44 -13.10
C SER A 178 -31.15 -2.68 -11.74
N VAL A 179 -31.88 -3.80 -11.57
CA VAL A 179 -32.58 -4.13 -10.31
C VAL A 179 -31.69 -4.92 -9.32
N ARG A 180 -30.61 -5.55 -9.80
CA ARG A 180 -29.85 -6.54 -9.00
C ARG A 180 -28.79 -5.96 -8.06
N SER A 181 -28.44 -4.69 -8.21
CA SER A 181 -27.53 -3.99 -7.29
C SER A 181 -28.27 -3.54 -6.02
N GLN A 182 -29.52 -3.07 -6.15
CA GLN A 182 -30.37 -2.73 -5.00
C GLN A 182 -30.78 -3.96 -4.20
N ASP A 183 -31.12 -5.08 -4.86
CA ASP A 183 -31.48 -6.33 -4.17
C ASP A 183 -30.33 -6.94 -3.36
N LYS A 184 -29.08 -6.79 -3.82
CA LYS A 184 -27.91 -7.30 -3.08
C LYS A 184 -27.61 -6.45 -1.85
N GLU A 185 -27.74 -5.13 -1.94
CA GLU A 185 -27.56 -4.22 -0.79
C GLU A 185 -28.71 -4.38 0.23
N ASP A 186 -29.95 -4.58 -0.22
CA ASP A 186 -31.10 -4.83 0.65
C ASP A 186 -31.04 -6.22 1.33
N GLN A 187 -30.57 -7.26 0.63
CA GLN A 187 -30.38 -8.60 1.24
C GLN A 187 -29.24 -8.64 2.25
N LEU A 188 -28.16 -7.89 2.03
CA LEU A 188 -27.09 -7.71 3.03
C LEU A 188 -27.62 -6.94 4.25
N SER A 189 -28.36 -5.84 4.03
CA SER A 189 -28.96 -5.03 5.09
C SER A 189 -29.98 -5.82 5.93
N ARG A 190 -30.83 -6.64 5.30
CA ARG A 190 -31.77 -7.55 6.00
C ARG A 190 -31.06 -8.64 6.80
N ARG A 191 -29.90 -9.13 6.34
CA ARG A 191 -29.10 -10.13 7.09
C ARG A 191 -28.44 -9.56 8.34
N TYR A 192 -28.07 -8.28 8.35
CA TYR A 192 -27.54 -7.62 9.55
C TYR A 192 -28.62 -7.34 10.59
N VAL A 193 -29.83 -6.96 10.17
CA VAL A 193 -30.98 -6.76 11.08
C VAL A 193 -31.43 -8.08 11.72
N SER A 194 -31.37 -9.20 11.00
CA SER A 194 -31.74 -10.53 11.51
C SER A 194 -30.76 -11.10 12.56
N ARG A 195 -29.51 -10.63 12.63
CA ARG A 195 -28.52 -11.08 13.64
C ARG A 195 -28.44 -10.16 14.86
N GLY A 196 -29.16 -9.03 14.87
CA GLY A 196 -29.12 -8.03 15.94
C GLY A 196 -30.24 -8.11 16.98
N THR A 197 -31.26 -8.95 16.78
CA THR A 197 -32.44 -8.97 17.67
C THR A 197 -32.58 -10.34 18.33
N THR A 198 -31.85 -10.55 19.43
CA THR A 198 -32.22 -11.59 20.41
C THR A 198 -33.55 -11.19 21.06
N PRO A 199 -34.62 -12.00 20.98
CA PRO A 199 -35.79 -11.76 21.79
C PRO A 199 -35.46 -12.22 23.23
N SER A 200 -35.38 -11.27 24.15
CA SER A 200 -35.60 -11.55 25.57
C SER A 200 -37.05 -12.02 25.71
N VAL A 201 -37.27 -13.33 25.71
CA VAL A 201 -38.56 -13.93 26.04
C VAL A 201 -38.56 -14.18 27.54
N SER A 202 -39.29 -13.33 28.27
CA SER A 202 -39.82 -13.65 29.59
C SER A 202 -40.58 -14.97 29.53
N CYS A 203 -40.15 -15.95 30.32
CA CYS A 203 -40.98 -17.07 30.72
C CYS A 203 -40.59 -17.52 32.14
N LEU A 204 -41.19 -16.85 33.12
CA LEU A 204 -41.64 -17.34 34.43
C LEU A 204 -42.36 -16.21 35.17
#